data_AF-A0A947G6U8-F1
#
_entry.id   AF-A0A947G6U8-F1
#
_cell.length_a   1.000
_cell.length_b   1.000
_cell.length_c   1.000
_cell.angle_alpha   90.00
_cell.angle_beta   90.00
_cell.angle_gamma   90.00
#
_symmetry.space_group_name_H-M   'P 1'
#
loop_
_entity.id
_entity.type
_entity.pdbx_description
1 polymer ?
#
loop_
_entity_poly.entity_id
_entity_poly.type
_entity_poly.pdbx_seq_one_letter_code
_entity_poly.pdbx_strand_id
1 'polypeptide(L)'
;VFIYGIGWTLADGYPHEMRAADYDDWVTDTSAETGKDTHGLNGDILVWNPVTKRRHELTSMGVRVTKETLVTQLEMSGQMDYLDQPYHQAILNDEIPLSIGGGIGQSRTYMLLLRKAHLGEVSVTVWPDQLKQVCEERNIVVLE
;
A
#
# COMPACT_ATOMS: atom_id res chain seq x y z
N VAL A 1 -13.54 2.09 -3.39
CA VAL A 1 -13.02 1.32 -4.55
C VAL A 1 -11.83 0.49 -4.10
N PHE A 2 -11.56 -0.61 -4.78
CA PHE A 2 -10.29 -1.32 -4.70
C PHE A 2 -9.54 -1.04 -6.00
N ILE A 3 -8.42 -0.33 -5.93
CA ILE A 3 -7.56 -0.10 -7.09
C ILE A 3 -6.54 -1.22 -7.12
N TYR A 4 -6.51 -1.99 -8.20
CA TYR A 4 -5.58 -3.11 -8.38
C TYR A 4 -4.34 -2.69 -9.18
N GLY A 5 -3.32 -3.55 -9.17
CA GLY A 5 -2.14 -3.41 -10.04
C GLY A 5 -1.21 -2.28 -9.64
N ILE A 6 -1.05 -2.03 -8.34
CA ILE A 6 -0.26 -0.90 -7.85
C ILE A 6 1.21 -1.32 -7.75
N GLY A 7 2.01 -0.79 -8.68
CA GLY A 7 3.43 -1.09 -8.85
C GLY A 7 3.80 -1.28 -10.32
N TRP A 8 2.86 -1.80 -11.12
CA TRP A 8 3.03 -1.93 -12.57
C TRP A 8 3.16 -0.57 -13.26
N THR A 9 4.07 -0.48 -14.22
CA THR A 9 4.26 0.74 -15.03
C THR A 9 3.11 0.89 -16.02
N LEU A 10 2.38 2.00 -15.93
CA LEU A 10 1.26 2.28 -16.82
C LEU A 10 1.73 2.79 -18.19
N ALA A 11 0.78 2.97 -19.11
CA ALA A 11 1.06 3.39 -20.48
C ALA A 11 1.78 4.76 -20.60
N ASP A 12 1.74 5.59 -19.55
CA ASP A 12 2.45 6.87 -19.47
C ASP A 12 3.90 6.75 -18.99
N GLY A 13 4.38 5.53 -18.72
CA GLY A 13 5.74 5.24 -18.27
C GLY A 13 5.95 5.37 -16.78
N TYR A 14 4.89 5.59 -15.99
CA TYR A 14 4.96 5.67 -14.52
C TYR A 14 4.04 4.65 -13.86
N PRO A 15 4.42 4.09 -12.71
CA PRO A 15 3.48 3.31 -11.92
C PRO A 15 2.42 4.22 -11.29
N HIS A 16 1.26 3.66 -10.96
CA HIS A 16 0.24 4.40 -10.19
C HIS A 16 0.81 4.95 -8.88
N GLU A 17 1.56 4.11 -8.18
CA GLU A 17 2.37 4.43 -7.00
C GLU A 17 3.51 3.41 -6.91
N MET A 18 4.63 3.81 -6.32
CA MET A 18 5.75 2.90 -6.08
C MET A 18 5.33 1.77 -5.13
N ARG A 19 5.78 0.55 -5.43
CA ARG A 19 5.54 -0.62 -4.59
C ARG A 19 6.86 -1.38 -4.43
N ALA A 20 7.07 -1.95 -3.25
CA ALA A 20 8.23 -2.81 -3.05
C ALA A 20 8.12 -4.08 -3.90
N ALA A 21 9.26 -4.57 -4.37
CA ALA A 21 9.35 -5.70 -5.28
C ALA A 21 9.28 -7.07 -4.59
N ASP A 22 9.36 -7.11 -3.26
CA ASP A 22 9.71 -8.32 -2.50
C ASP A 22 8.52 -9.00 -1.80
N TYR A 23 7.35 -8.37 -1.75
CA TYR A 23 6.19 -8.98 -1.09
C TYR A 23 4.89 -8.95 -1.89
N ASP A 24 4.53 -7.88 -2.61
CA ASP A 24 3.29 -7.83 -3.39
C ASP A 24 3.55 -8.28 -4.81
N ASP A 25 2.67 -9.13 -5.36
CA ASP A 25 2.69 -9.45 -6.79
C ASP A 25 1.97 -8.36 -7.58
N TRP A 26 2.73 -7.49 -8.21
CA TRP A 26 2.24 -6.41 -9.07
C TRP A 26 2.61 -6.62 -10.55
N VAL A 27 3.17 -7.78 -10.93
CA VAL A 27 3.58 -8.09 -12.32
C VAL A 27 2.78 -9.19 -13.00
N THR A 28 2.05 -10.03 -12.26
CA THR A 28 1.27 -11.11 -12.89
C THR A 28 0.29 -10.53 -13.91
N ASP A 29 0.34 -11.01 -15.15
CA ASP A 29 -0.62 -10.66 -16.20
C ASP A 29 -2.02 -11.13 -15.80
N THR A 30 -2.98 -10.22 -15.85
CA THR A 30 -4.40 -10.46 -15.52
C THR A 30 -5.32 -10.16 -16.70
N SER A 31 -4.76 -10.03 -17.91
CA SER A 31 -5.48 -9.57 -19.09
C SER A 31 -6.56 -10.54 -19.56
N ALA A 32 -6.35 -11.84 -19.33
CA ALA A 32 -7.34 -12.87 -19.62
C ALA A 32 -8.60 -12.70 -18.76
N GLU A 33 -8.44 -12.32 -17.49
CA GLU A 33 -9.52 -12.14 -16.52
C GLU A 33 -10.23 -10.80 -16.69
N THR A 34 -9.50 -9.73 -17.00
CA THR A 34 -10.06 -8.38 -17.10
C THR A 34 -10.51 -8.00 -18.51
N GLY A 35 -10.04 -8.72 -19.54
CA GLY A 35 -10.24 -8.39 -20.95
C GLY A 35 -9.51 -7.11 -21.39
N LYS A 36 -8.51 -6.66 -20.62
CA LYS A 36 -7.70 -5.44 -20.86
C LYS A 36 -6.24 -5.73 -20.55
N ASP A 37 -5.34 -4.93 -21.08
CA ASP A 37 -3.92 -5.00 -20.70
C ASP A 37 -3.73 -4.54 -19.24
N THR A 38 -3.73 -5.49 -18.30
CA THR A 38 -3.68 -5.23 -16.86
C THR A 38 -2.77 -6.24 -16.16
N HIS A 39 -2.10 -5.77 -15.11
CA HIS A 39 -1.15 -6.58 -14.34
C HIS A 39 -1.38 -6.39 -12.84
N GLY A 40 -0.95 -7.37 -12.06
CA GLY A 40 -0.87 -7.36 -10.60
C GLY A 40 -2.06 -8.02 -9.89
N LEU A 41 -1.72 -8.74 -8.82
CA LEU A 41 -2.64 -9.39 -7.89
C LEU A 41 -2.69 -8.68 -6.52
N ASN A 42 -2.30 -7.40 -6.50
CA ASN A 42 -2.33 -6.52 -5.35
C ASN A 42 -3.23 -5.30 -5.58
N GLY A 43 -3.43 -4.50 -4.53
CA GLY A 43 -4.16 -3.25 -4.61
C GLY A 43 -4.49 -2.61 -3.26
N ASP A 44 -5.11 -1.43 -3.36
CA ASP A 44 -5.43 -0.58 -2.23
C ASP A 44 -6.93 -0.28 -2.14
N ILE A 45 -7.48 -0.26 -0.92
CA ILE A 45 -8.85 0.23 -0.69
C ILE A 45 -8.81 1.74 -0.46
N LEU A 46 -9.45 2.45 -1.37
CA LEU A 46 -9.71 3.88 -1.26
C LEU A 46 -11.19 4.12 -0.99
N VAL A 47 -11.47 4.94 0.02
CA VAL A 47 -12.81 5.44 0.32
C VAL A 47 -12.86 6.96 0.19
N TRP A 48 -14.06 7.50 0.00
CA TRP A 48 -14.28 8.94 0.12
C TRP A 48 -14.47 9.31 1.58
N ASN A 49 -13.60 10.18 2.13
CA ASN A 49 -13.78 10.73 3.46
C ASN A 49 -14.60 12.03 3.39
N PRO A 50 -15.85 12.07 3.92
CA PRO A 50 -16.71 13.24 3.82
C PRO A 50 -16.25 14.42 4.67
N VAL A 51 -15.40 14.20 5.68
CA VAL A 51 -14.88 15.26 6.56
C VAL A 51 -13.78 16.03 5.84
N THR A 52 -12.78 15.33 5.32
CA THR A 52 -11.66 15.94 4.59
C THR A 52 -11.97 16.23 3.12
N LYS A 53 -13.08 15.68 2.60
CA LYS A 53 -13.50 15.74 1.19
C LYS A 53 -12.39 15.29 0.23
N ARG A 54 -11.74 14.17 0.56
CA ARG A 54 -10.62 13.61 -0.19
C ARG A 54 -10.68 12.08 -0.21
N ARG A 55 -9.89 11.47 -1.11
CA ARG A 55 -9.58 10.05 -1.05
C ARG A 55 -8.89 9.74 0.28
N HIS A 56 -9.30 8.67 0.93
CA HIS A 56 -8.74 8.17 2.17
C HIS A 56 -8.43 6.69 1.99
N GLU A 57 -7.16 6.34 2.09
CA GLU A 57 -6.67 4.99 1.85
C GLU A 57 -6.63 4.21 3.15
N LEU A 58 -7.30 3.07 3.19
CA LEU A 58 -7.45 2.27 4.40
C LEU A 58 -6.51 1.07 4.46
N THR A 59 -6.19 0.48 3.32
CA THR A 59 -5.39 -0.74 3.26
C THR A 59 -4.59 -0.81 1.98
N SER A 60 -3.48 -1.53 2.10
CA SER A 60 -2.71 -2.08 0.99
C SER A 60 -2.54 -3.58 1.19
N MET A 61 -2.83 -4.36 0.16
CA MET A 61 -2.88 -5.81 0.24
C MET A 61 -2.68 -6.49 -1.11
N GLY A 62 -2.30 -7.75 -1.10
CA GLY A 62 -2.12 -8.52 -2.31
C GLY A 62 -1.78 -9.98 -2.08
N VAL A 63 -1.94 -10.76 -3.14
CA VAL A 63 -1.27 -12.06 -3.24
C VAL A 63 0.23 -11.82 -3.22
N ARG A 64 0.95 -12.63 -2.45
CA ARG A 64 2.39 -12.48 -2.33
C ARG A 64 3.12 -13.03 -3.54
N VAL A 65 4.29 -12.45 -3.81
CA VAL A 65 5.17 -12.89 -4.90
C VAL A 65 5.44 -14.39 -4.86
N THR A 66 5.50 -15.00 -6.03
CA THR A 66 6.10 -16.33 -6.22
C THR A 66 7.61 -16.18 -6.43
N LYS A 67 8.33 -17.29 -6.61
CA LYS A 67 9.76 -17.24 -6.98
C LYS A 67 9.98 -16.46 -8.28
N GLU A 68 9.14 -16.75 -9.26
CA GLU A 68 9.21 -16.19 -10.61
C GLU A 68 8.88 -14.71 -10.60
N THR A 69 7.80 -14.32 -9.91
CA THR A 69 7.40 -12.91 -9.85
C THR A 69 8.32 -12.10 -8.95
N LEU A 70 8.90 -12.69 -7.89
CA LEU A 70 9.95 -12.04 -7.10
C LEU A 70 11.16 -11.66 -7.97
N VAL A 71 11.73 -12.62 -8.71
CA VAL A 71 12.91 -12.36 -9.55
C VAL A 71 12.60 -11.32 -10.62
N THR A 72 11.44 -11.44 -11.28
CA THR A 72 10.99 -10.49 -12.30
C THR A 72 10.89 -9.07 -11.72
N GLN A 73 10.26 -8.92 -10.55
CA GLN A 73 10.08 -7.62 -9.90
C GLN A 73 11.41 -7.01 -9.42
N LEU A 74 12.32 -7.82 -8.88
CA LEU A 74 13.65 -7.37 -8.47
C LEU A 74 14.50 -6.94 -9.65
N GLU A 75 14.41 -7.62 -10.79
CA GLU A 75 15.07 -7.20 -12.03
C GLU A 75 14.50 -5.87 -12.53
N MET A 76 13.17 -5.74 -12.59
CA MET A 76 12.48 -4.51 -13.01
C MET A 76 12.79 -3.31 -12.10
N SER A 77 13.01 -3.54 -10.80
CA SER A 77 13.33 -2.51 -9.82
C SER A 77 14.84 -2.27 -9.64
N GLY A 78 15.70 -3.08 -10.27
CA GLY A 78 17.15 -2.98 -10.14
C GLY A 78 17.69 -3.41 -8.76
N GLN A 79 16.99 -4.31 -8.07
CA GLN A 79 17.27 -4.75 -6.69
C GLN A 79 17.69 -6.23 -6.61
N MET A 80 18.40 -6.72 -7.63
CA MET A 80 18.80 -8.13 -7.70
C MET A 80 19.72 -8.59 -6.56
N ASP A 81 20.41 -7.66 -5.89
CA ASP A 81 21.22 -7.91 -4.69
C ASP A 81 20.39 -8.42 -3.50
N TYR A 82 19.07 -8.20 -3.51
CA TYR A 82 18.19 -8.69 -2.45
C TYR A 82 18.05 -10.21 -2.44
N LEU A 83 18.32 -10.87 -3.58
CA LEU A 83 18.28 -12.33 -3.65
C LEU A 83 19.26 -12.99 -2.68
N ASP A 84 20.34 -12.33 -2.28
CA ASP A 84 21.29 -12.86 -1.30
C ASP A 84 20.77 -12.83 0.15
N GLN A 85 19.65 -12.15 0.41
CA GLN A 85 19.11 -11.99 1.75
C GLN A 85 18.32 -13.23 2.20
N PRO A 86 18.30 -13.55 3.52
CA PRO A 86 17.64 -14.76 4.03
C PRO A 86 16.16 -14.90 3.66
N TYR A 87 15.41 -13.79 3.66
CA TYR A 87 13.99 -13.79 3.31
C TYR A 87 13.75 -14.20 1.85
N HIS A 88 14.54 -13.65 0.93
CA HIS A 88 14.43 -13.93 -0.49
C HIS A 88 14.87 -15.35 -0.82
N GLN A 89 15.95 -15.83 -0.19
CA GLN A 89 16.35 -17.23 -0.28
C GLN A 89 15.26 -18.17 0.22
N ALA A 90 14.55 -17.83 1.30
CA ALA A 90 13.45 -18.64 1.80
C ALA A 90 12.28 -18.73 0.79
N ILE A 91 11.97 -17.64 0.06
CA ILE A 91 10.99 -17.67 -1.05
C ILE A 91 11.51 -18.57 -2.17
N LEU A 92 12.75 -18.35 -2.63
CA LEU A 92 13.36 -19.09 -3.74
C LEU A 92 13.49 -20.60 -3.47
N ASN A 93 13.59 -21.00 -2.21
CA ASN A 93 13.74 -22.40 -1.79
C ASN A 93 12.43 -23.05 -1.31
N ASP A 94 11.26 -22.41 -1.50
CA ASP A 94 9.95 -22.88 -1.01
C ASP A 94 9.89 -23.11 0.52
N GLU A 95 10.73 -22.42 1.29
CA GLU A 95 10.77 -22.57 2.75
C GLU A 95 9.65 -21.79 3.45
N ILE A 96 9.02 -20.85 2.73
CA ILE A 96 7.82 -20.14 3.18
C ILE A 96 6.64 -20.38 2.22
N PRO A 97 5.42 -20.53 2.76
CA PRO A 97 4.25 -20.84 1.93
C PRO A 97 3.78 -19.63 1.13
N LEU A 98 3.15 -19.90 0.00
CA LEU A 98 2.33 -18.91 -0.71
C LEU A 98 1.26 -18.35 0.22
N SER A 99 1.03 -17.05 0.13
CA SER A 99 0.07 -16.37 0.99
C SER A 99 -0.59 -15.19 0.29
N ILE A 100 -1.68 -14.72 0.88
CA ILE A 100 -2.28 -13.42 0.62
C ILE A 100 -2.23 -12.64 1.93
N GLY A 101 -1.89 -11.36 1.87
CA GLY A 101 -1.78 -10.55 3.08
C GLY A 101 -1.99 -9.08 2.79
N GLY A 102 -2.06 -8.30 3.87
CA GLY A 102 -2.23 -6.85 3.78
C GLY A 102 -2.20 -6.20 5.14
N GLY A 103 -2.19 -4.87 5.12
CA GLY A 103 -2.24 -4.04 6.32
C GLY A 103 -3.40 -3.07 6.26
N ILE A 104 -4.23 -3.05 7.31
CA ILE A 104 -5.30 -2.06 7.47
C ILE A 104 -4.82 -1.01 8.47
N GLY A 105 -4.81 0.26 8.07
CA GLY A 105 -4.41 1.36 8.94
C GLY A 105 -5.42 1.58 10.06
N GLN A 106 -5.07 1.18 11.28
CA GLN A 106 -5.95 1.29 12.45
C GLN A 106 -6.42 2.73 12.69
N SER A 107 -5.49 3.68 12.83
CA SER A 107 -5.79 5.09 13.04
C SER A 107 -6.53 5.72 11.86
N ARG A 108 -6.20 5.33 10.63
CA ARG A 108 -6.93 5.79 9.44
C ARG A 108 -8.37 5.30 9.46
N THR A 109 -8.61 4.07 9.90
CA THR A 109 -9.94 3.49 10.08
C THR A 109 -10.72 4.22 11.16
N TYR A 110 -10.11 4.47 12.32
CA TYR A 110 -10.76 5.23 13.41
C TYR A 110 -11.08 6.65 13.00
N MET A 111 -10.16 7.35 12.34
CA MET A 111 -10.39 8.70 11.83
C MET A 111 -11.61 8.75 10.90
N LEU A 112 -11.76 7.77 10.01
CA LEU A 112 -12.90 7.68 9.11
C LEU A 112 -14.21 7.41 9.88
N LEU A 113 -14.23 6.38 10.72
CA LEU A 113 -15.45 5.93 11.43
C LEU A 113 -15.95 6.97 12.43
N LEU A 114 -15.03 7.59 13.16
CA LEU A 114 -15.31 8.63 14.17
C LEU A 114 -15.43 10.03 13.57
N ARG A 115 -15.34 10.15 12.24
CA ARG A 115 -15.45 11.42 11.49
C ARG A 115 -14.50 12.49 12.01
N LYS A 116 -13.25 12.10 12.26
CA LYS A 116 -12.19 12.99 12.71
C LYS A 116 -11.56 13.71 11.51
N ALA A 117 -11.17 14.96 11.74
CA ALA A 117 -10.53 15.81 10.75
C ALA A 117 -9.01 15.56 10.67
N HIS A 118 -8.41 15.02 11.74
CA HIS A 118 -6.98 14.76 11.81
C HIS A 118 -6.65 13.41 12.49
N LEU A 119 -5.56 12.76 12.08
CA LEU A 119 -5.11 11.48 12.68
C LEU A 119 -4.77 11.61 14.17
N GLY A 120 -4.28 12.79 14.58
CA GLY A 120 -3.98 13.09 15.97
C GLY A 120 -5.18 13.01 16.91
N GLU A 121 -6.42 13.07 16.40
CA GLU A 121 -7.61 12.93 17.25
C GLU A 121 -7.87 11.48 17.69
N VAL A 122 -7.15 10.51 17.10
CA VAL A 122 -7.32 9.06 17.36
C VAL A 122 -5.98 8.37 17.63
N SER A 123 -4.87 9.10 17.69
CA SER A 123 -3.53 8.53 17.88
C SER A 123 -2.65 9.49 18.64
N VAL A 124 -2.07 8.97 19.72
CA VAL A 124 -1.09 9.66 20.57
C VAL A 124 0.26 9.62 19.86
N THR A 125 0.75 10.78 19.40
CA THR A 125 2.02 10.88 18.68
C THR A 125 2.54 12.32 18.72
N VAL A 126 3.72 12.54 18.17
CA VAL A 126 4.33 13.87 18.07
C VAL A 126 3.78 14.64 16.86
N TRP A 127 3.47 15.92 17.08
CA TRP A 127 3.01 16.83 16.03
C TRP A 127 3.84 18.12 16.03
N PRO A 128 4.22 18.65 14.85
CA PRO A 128 4.88 19.95 14.78
C PRO A 128 4.01 21.06 15.37
N ASP A 129 4.62 22.04 16.02
CA ASP A 129 3.89 23.15 16.67
C ASP A 129 2.97 23.91 15.70
N GLN A 130 3.40 24.06 14.45
CA GLN A 130 2.61 24.67 13.39
C GLN A 130 1.30 23.91 13.13
N LEU A 131 1.34 22.57 13.17
CA LEU A 131 0.15 21.75 12.98
C LEU A 131 -0.78 21.83 14.18
N LYS A 132 -0.22 21.86 15.40
CA LYS A 132 -0.98 22.05 16.63
C LYS A 132 -1.75 23.37 16.64
N GLN A 133 -1.10 24.47 16.26
CA GLN A 133 -1.73 25.79 16.14
C GLN A 133 -2.90 25.78 15.14
N VAL A 134 -2.67 25.24 13.93
CA VAL A 134 -3.72 25.13 12.89
C VAL A 134 -4.91 24.28 13.34
N CYS A 135 -4.65 23.21 14.10
CA CYS A 135 -5.67 22.34 14.67
C CYS A 135 -6.46 23.06 15.78
N GLU A 136 -5.79 23.74 16.69
CA GLU A 136 -6.40 24.50 17.79
C GLU A 136 -7.34 25.59 17.28
N GLU A 137 -6.92 26.37 16.27
CA GLU A 137 -7.75 27.38 15.59
C GLU A 137 -9.05 26.81 15.01
N ARG A 138 -9.08 25.50 14.73
CA ARG A 138 -10.20 24.78 14.12
C ARG A 138 -10.95 23.89 15.11
N ASN A 139 -10.65 24.01 16.41
CA ASN A 139 -11.19 23.16 17.47
C ASN A 139 -10.94 21.65 17.24
N ILE A 140 -9.79 21.33 16.65
CA ILE A 140 -9.32 19.95 16.45
C ILE A 140 -8.33 19.63 17.57
N VAL A 141 -8.67 18.65 18.43
CA VAL A 141 -7.84 18.26 19.56
C VAL A 141 -6.93 17.11 19.15
N VAL A 142 -5.64 17.38 18.99
CA VAL A 142 -4.63 16.34 18.75
C VAL A 142 -4.13 15.76 20.07
N LEU A 143 -3.91 14.44 20.10
CA LEU A 143 -3.38 13.69 21.24
C LEU A 143 -1.86 13.59 21.15
N GLU A 144 -1.17 13.81 22.27
CA GLU A 144 0.29 13.72 22.47
C GLU A 144 0.63 12.83 23.66
#